data_AF-A0A1Q6Z0L5-F1
#
_entry.id   AF-A0A1Q6Z0L5-F1
#
_cell.length_a   1.000
_cell.length_b   1.000
_cell.length_c   1.000
_cell.angle_alpha   90.00
_cell.angle_beta   90.00
_cell.angle_gamma   90.00
#
_symmetry.space_group_name_H-M   'P 1'
#
loop_
_entity.id
_entity.type
_entity.pdbx_description
1 polymer ?
#
loop_
_entity_poly.entity_id
_entity_poly.type
_entity_poly.pdbx_seq_one_letter_code
_entity_poly.pdbx_strand_id
1 'polypeptide(L)'
;MQQRPGRKDRNFYPPRSRKTQPALPGATLPAAPTPVLSQQYPIEPPTSSHRRPNYGRRALLAFIGLGLLLEALLLATYPLLAGATSREDAAKQALLGLLLWLPHLYWTTTLPALVQIVAHIPAFALSNAGAGGNVNLLLLLWALAFVITLVAGRIGSRVLRERLSRTANSVLFSTILVLTAIFALTCFFAPPILSQDMFLYGIYGHLVTVYHVNPYVVSLTAFPHEPLQRSISGGVQSVVAPGPVWLDLCIPMVLLARDSIANILLLFRGLGLAAHLINTILIWIIVAKLKPEMRISGTILYGWNPLVLLLSINSMHLDVVVVLFILLAILFFQRGSPILGWVLMLLAMLINMLVLLLLPLFFCLLLKEARTLPSGRRAFWWPSVAGVSVLVLILAYAPYWSGWGLAGLLTSMQQVFLQDNAINSLDAALIKLPVTLPPVFAWLVVPHHWTIFVAIIAGSLLLLGCWLADTVELVVLF
;
A
#
# COMPACT_ATOMS: atom_id res chain seq x y z
N MET A 1 53.09 -50.25 -31.30
CA MET A 1 52.45 -50.67 -30.03
C MET A 1 50.99 -50.20 -30.05
N GLN A 2 50.05 -51.15 -29.92
CA GLN A 2 48.65 -51.10 -29.43
C GLN A 2 47.70 -50.00 -29.97
N GLN A 3 46.74 -50.30 -30.87
CA GLN A 3 45.40 -50.91 -30.74
C GLN A 3 44.22 -49.95 -30.38
N ARG A 4 43.19 -50.02 -31.25
CA ARG A 4 41.80 -49.46 -31.29
C ARG A 4 40.94 -49.74 -30.04
N PRO A 5 39.64 -49.30 -29.88
CA PRO A 5 38.56 -48.99 -30.89
C PRO A 5 37.67 -47.76 -30.53
N GLY A 6 36.58 -47.32 -31.20
CA GLY A 6 35.80 -47.77 -32.36
C GLY A 6 34.54 -46.89 -32.57
N ARG A 7 34.31 -46.49 -33.83
CA ARG A 7 33.05 -46.46 -34.64
C ARG A 7 31.67 -46.33 -33.93
N LYS A 8 30.86 -45.34 -34.37
CA LYS A 8 29.52 -45.54 -34.98
C LYS A 8 28.84 -44.23 -35.42
N ASP A 9 28.89 -43.96 -36.72
CA ASP A 9 27.83 -43.26 -37.45
C ASP A 9 26.56 -44.12 -37.46
N ARG A 10 25.37 -43.50 -37.36
CA ARG A 10 24.09 -44.04 -37.85
C ARG A 10 22.97 -42.98 -37.79
N ASN A 11 22.84 -42.21 -38.87
CA ASN A 11 21.55 -41.67 -39.32
C ASN A 11 20.94 -42.70 -40.27
N PHE A 12 19.88 -43.41 -39.87
CA PHE A 12 18.99 -44.13 -40.78
C PHE A 12 17.64 -44.36 -40.09
N TYR A 13 16.64 -43.56 -40.46
CA TYR A 13 15.24 -43.90 -40.25
C TYR A 13 14.83 -44.97 -41.28
N PRO A 14 14.24 -46.11 -40.86
CA PRO A 14 13.71 -47.11 -41.79
C PRO A 14 12.27 -46.78 -42.23
N PRO A 15 11.82 -47.24 -43.41
CA PRO A 15 10.46 -47.04 -43.90
C PRO A 15 9.47 -48.08 -43.33
N ARG A 16 8.22 -47.61 -43.19
CA ARG A 16 6.94 -48.25 -42.81
C ARG A 16 6.81 -49.78 -42.91
N SER A 17 6.13 -50.37 -41.91
CA SER A 17 5.20 -51.49 -42.10
C SER A 17 3.83 -51.16 -41.48
N ARG A 18 2.86 -50.83 -42.36
CA ARG A 18 1.45 -50.64 -41.98
C ARG A 18 0.79 -52.01 -42.04
N LYS A 19 0.25 -52.46 -40.90
CA LYS A 19 -0.54 -53.70 -40.80
C LYS A 19 -1.75 -53.66 -41.73
N THR A 20 -2.03 -54.82 -42.29
CA THR A 20 -3.11 -55.23 -43.18
C THR A 20 -4.51 -54.92 -42.61
N GLN A 21 -5.41 -54.39 -43.45
CA GLN A 21 -6.86 -54.50 -43.29
C GLN A 21 -7.40 -55.42 -44.40
N PRO A 22 -8.48 -56.19 -44.13
CA PRO A 22 -8.96 -57.23 -45.04
C PRO A 22 -9.77 -56.66 -46.22
N ALA A 23 -9.78 -57.42 -47.31
CA ALA A 23 -10.36 -57.07 -48.61
C ALA A 23 -11.91 -57.10 -48.60
N LEU A 24 -12.49 -56.14 -49.32
CA LEU A 24 -13.87 -56.17 -49.84
C LEU A 24 -13.80 -55.99 -51.37
N PRO A 25 -14.54 -56.78 -52.17
CA PRO A 25 -14.47 -56.74 -53.63
C PRO A 25 -15.47 -55.74 -54.21
N GLY A 26 -15.01 -54.90 -55.13
CA GLY A 26 -15.87 -53.99 -55.91
C GLY A 26 -15.06 -53.24 -56.95
N ALA A 27 -15.21 -53.64 -58.21
CA ALA A 27 -14.49 -53.12 -59.36
C ALA A 27 -14.86 -51.66 -59.70
N THR A 28 -13.88 -50.86 -60.13
CA THR A 28 -13.96 -49.94 -61.29
C THR A 28 -12.61 -49.25 -61.56
N LEU A 29 -12.06 -49.55 -62.74
CA LEU A 29 -11.11 -48.85 -63.65
C LEU A 29 -9.98 -47.90 -63.11
N PRO A 30 -8.76 -47.96 -63.70
CA PRO A 30 -7.63 -47.13 -63.31
C PRO A 30 -7.69 -45.74 -63.97
N ALA A 31 -7.76 -44.68 -63.16
CA ALA A 31 -7.45 -43.32 -63.61
C ALA A 31 -5.93 -43.13 -63.70
N ALA A 32 -5.44 -42.66 -64.84
CA ALA A 32 -4.04 -42.35 -65.09
C ALA A 32 -3.51 -41.28 -64.10
N PRO A 33 -2.28 -41.40 -63.59
CA PRO A 33 -1.72 -40.39 -62.71
C PRO A 33 -1.28 -39.16 -63.52
N THR A 34 -1.96 -38.03 -63.31
CA THR A 34 -1.49 -36.70 -63.70
C THR A 34 -0.21 -36.34 -62.93
N PRO A 35 0.85 -35.84 -63.59
CA PRO A 35 2.04 -35.38 -62.89
C PRO A 35 1.70 -34.08 -62.16
N VAL A 36 1.69 -34.13 -60.82
CA VAL A 36 1.60 -32.93 -59.99
C VAL A 36 2.94 -32.19 -60.12
N LEU A 37 2.96 -31.11 -60.88
CA LEU A 37 4.01 -30.10 -60.86
C LEU A 37 4.18 -29.61 -59.42
N SER A 38 5.32 -29.94 -58.81
CA SER A 38 5.75 -29.38 -57.54
C SER A 38 5.94 -27.88 -57.71
N GLN A 39 4.91 -27.09 -57.41
CA GLN A 39 5.07 -25.66 -57.18
C GLN A 39 5.93 -25.49 -55.93
N GLN A 40 7.23 -25.28 -56.14
CA GLN A 40 8.10 -24.68 -55.14
C GLN A 40 7.54 -23.27 -54.89
N TYR A 41 6.80 -23.12 -53.79
CA TYR A 41 6.59 -21.79 -53.23
C TYR A 41 7.97 -21.18 -52.98
N PRO A 42 8.25 -19.97 -53.51
CA PRO A 42 9.43 -19.24 -53.09
C PRO A 42 9.31 -19.07 -51.58
N ILE A 43 10.28 -19.60 -50.83
CA ILE A 43 10.47 -19.18 -49.45
C ILE A 43 10.85 -17.70 -49.56
N GLU A 44 9.87 -16.82 -49.36
CA GLU A 44 10.15 -15.41 -49.20
C GLU A 44 11.23 -15.29 -48.10
N PRO A 45 12.37 -14.63 -48.36
CA PRO A 45 13.30 -14.32 -47.30
C PRO A 45 12.51 -13.57 -46.22
N PRO A 46 12.77 -13.80 -44.92
CA PRO A 46 12.02 -13.16 -43.85
C PRO A 46 12.04 -11.66 -44.12
N THR A 47 10.87 -11.15 -44.49
CA THR A 47 10.69 -9.74 -44.81
C THR A 47 11.20 -8.96 -43.62
N SER A 48 12.06 -7.98 -43.92
CA SER A 48 12.74 -7.11 -42.98
C SER A 48 11.89 -6.88 -41.73
N SER A 49 12.43 -7.25 -40.56
CA SER A 49 11.83 -6.95 -39.27
C SER A 49 11.25 -5.53 -39.28
N HIS A 50 9.93 -5.41 -39.41
CA HIS A 50 9.25 -4.19 -39.04
C HIS A 50 9.66 -3.96 -37.60
N ARG A 51 10.56 -3.00 -37.38
CA ARG A 51 11.09 -2.62 -36.06
C ARG A 51 9.87 -2.45 -35.16
N ARG A 52 9.55 -3.46 -34.35
CA ARG A 52 8.51 -3.35 -33.33
C ARG A 52 8.88 -2.09 -32.56
N PRO A 53 7.99 -1.09 -32.45
CA PRO A 53 8.30 0.13 -31.72
C PRO A 53 8.89 -0.29 -30.37
N ASN A 54 9.99 0.35 -29.97
CA ASN A 54 10.71 -0.04 -28.74
C ASN A 54 9.91 0.47 -27.53
N TYR A 55 8.73 -0.10 -27.32
CA TYR A 55 7.70 0.38 -26.40
C TYR A 55 8.18 0.41 -24.97
N GLY A 56 9.01 -0.55 -24.55
CA GLY A 56 9.67 -0.53 -23.24
C GLY A 56 10.55 0.70 -23.04
N ARG A 57 11.29 1.15 -24.07
CA ARG A 57 12.11 2.37 -24.00
C ARG A 57 11.24 3.64 -23.97
N ARG A 58 10.15 3.69 -24.75
CA ARG A 58 9.21 4.81 -24.72
C ARG A 58 8.52 4.93 -23.35
N ALA A 59 8.10 3.80 -22.79
CA ALA A 59 7.52 3.72 -21.45
C ALA A 59 8.49 4.19 -20.38
N LEU A 60 9.75 3.74 -20.46
CA LEU A 60 10.81 4.14 -19.54
C LEU A 60 11.01 5.67 -19.56
N LEU A 61 11.15 6.27 -20.75
CA LEU A 61 11.29 7.72 -20.90
C LEU A 61 10.05 8.46 -20.39
N ALA A 62 8.85 7.95 -20.67
CA ALA A 62 7.62 8.52 -20.16
C ALA A 62 7.56 8.47 -18.62
N PHE A 63 7.95 7.36 -17.99
CA PHE A 63 8.02 7.24 -16.54
C PHE A 63 9.05 8.19 -15.94
N ILE A 64 10.24 8.34 -16.53
CA ILE A 64 11.22 9.31 -16.07
C ILE A 64 10.66 10.73 -16.18
N GLY A 65 10.08 11.12 -17.32
CA GLY A 65 9.51 12.45 -17.51
C GLY A 65 8.35 12.76 -16.56
N LEU A 66 7.40 11.82 -16.43
CA LEU A 66 6.27 11.96 -15.50
C LEU A 66 6.74 11.94 -14.03
N GLY A 67 7.74 11.14 -13.70
CA GLY A 67 8.30 11.07 -12.36
C GLY A 67 9.02 12.34 -11.96
N LEU A 68 9.81 12.94 -12.87
CA LEU A 68 10.45 14.25 -12.64
C LEU A 68 9.40 15.36 -12.48
N LEU A 69 8.33 15.33 -13.26
CA LEU A 69 7.23 16.29 -13.11
C LEU A 69 6.53 16.12 -11.76
N LEU A 70 6.26 14.88 -11.34
CA LEU A 70 5.67 14.58 -10.04
C LEU A 70 6.56 15.07 -8.89
N GLU A 71 7.87 14.83 -8.98
CA GLU A 71 8.83 15.31 -7.99
C GLU A 71 8.85 16.85 -7.89
N ALA A 72 8.84 17.54 -9.03
CA ALA A 72 8.76 18.99 -9.06
C ALA A 72 7.48 19.52 -8.39
N LEU A 73 6.35 18.84 -8.57
CA LEU A 73 5.10 19.21 -7.90
C LEU A 73 5.14 18.94 -6.40
N LEU A 74 5.71 17.82 -5.97
CA LEU A 74 5.87 17.51 -4.54
C LEU A 74 6.74 18.58 -3.86
N LEU A 75 7.88 18.95 -4.45
CA LEU A 75 8.73 20.04 -3.96
C LEU A 75 8.01 21.40 -3.99
N ALA A 76 7.18 21.66 -4.99
CA ALA A 76 6.37 22.87 -5.06
C ALA A 76 5.37 23.00 -3.89
N THR A 77 4.99 21.90 -3.23
CA THR A 77 4.13 21.96 -2.04
C THR A 77 4.85 22.45 -0.78
N TYR A 78 6.18 22.35 -0.69
CA TYR A 78 6.93 22.62 0.54
C TYR A 78 6.62 23.97 1.22
N PRO A 79 6.73 25.13 0.54
CA PRO A 79 6.46 26.41 1.20
C PRO A 79 4.99 26.56 1.61
N LEU A 80 4.07 25.91 0.90
CA LEU A 80 2.64 25.92 1.23
C LEU A 80 2.37 25.07 2.47
N LEU A 81 3.01 23.90 2.58
CA LEU A 81 2.95 23.06 3.78
C LEU A 81 3.58 23.76 4.99
N ALA A 82 4.73 24.40 4.80
CA ALA A 82 5.38 25.19 5.85
C ALA A 82 4.53 26.39 6.29
N GLY A 83 3.78 27.00 5.36
CA GLY A 83 2.88 28.12 5.66
C GLY A 83 1.58 27.72 6.36
N ALA A 84 1.20 26.44 6.30
CA ALA A 84 -0.02 25.93 6.92
C ALA A 84 0.11 25.71 8.44
N THR A 85 1.33 25.56 8.96
CA THR A 85 1.60 25.40 10.39
C THR A 85 2.07 26.70 11.04
N SER A 86 1.66 26.90 12.29
CA SER A 86 2.02 28.10 13.06
C SER A 86 3.54 28.20 13.25
N ARG A 87 4.06 29.40 13.53
CA ARG A 87 5.51 29.59 13.79
C ARG A 87 5.96 28.95 15.11
N GLU A 88 5.02 28.72 16.01
CA GLU A 88 5.24 28.13 17.34
C GLU A 88 5.03 26.60 17.35
N ASP A 89 4.76 25.99 16.19
CA ASP A 89 4.58 24.56 16.07
C ASP A 89 5.90 23.82 16.43
N ALA A 90 5.84 22.99 17.47
CA ALA A 90 6.98 22.26 17.99
C ALA A 90 7.60 21.31 16.94
N ALA A 91 6.79 20.68 16.07
CA ALA A 91 7.31 19.82 15.02
C ALA A 91 8.13 20.63 14.01
N LYS A 92 7.61 21.79 13.62
CA LYS A 92 8.27 22.69 12.66
C LYS A 92 9.58 23.22 13.23
N GLN A 93 9.58 23.68 14.48
CA GLN A 93 10.80 24.17 15.14
C GLN A 93 11.85 23.07 15.31
N ALA A 94 11.44 21.88 15.77
CA ALA A 94 12.34 20.75 15.96
C ALA A 94 12.99 20.31 14.63
N LEU A 95 12.20 20.19 13.55
CA LEU A 95 12.73 19.81 12.24
C LEU A 95 13.60 20.90 11.62
N LEU A 96 13.22 22.18 11.70
CA LEU A 96 14.05 23.28 11.16
C LEU A 96 15.35 23.45 11.94
N GLY A 97 15.36 23.21 13.25
CA GLY A 97 16.58 23.22 14.06
C GLY A 97 17.59 22.15 13.63
N LEU A 98 17.11 21.00 13.15
CA LEU A 98 17.95 19.90 12.66
C LEU A 98 18.26 20.00 11.16
N LEU A 99 17.33 20.49 10.35
CA LEU A 99 17.37 20.55 8.90
C LEU A 99 17.43 21.99 8.39
N LEU A 100 18.52 22.68 8.71
CA LEU A 100 18.73 24.09 8.35
C LEU A 100 18.68 24.35 6.83
N TRP A 101 18.91 23.33 6.00
CA TRP A 101 18.87 23.43 4.55
C TRP A 101 17.46 23.40 3.96
N LEU A 102 16.45 22.97 4.73
CA LEU A 102 15.09 22.77 4.23
C LEU A 102 14.45 24.02 3.61
N PRO A 103 14.61 25.24 4.19
CA PRO A 103 14.08 26.47 3.59
C PRO A 103 14.71 26.86 2.24
N HIS A 104 15.88 26.33 1.89
CA HIS A 104 16.49 26.56 0.58
C HIS A 104 15.78 25.82 -0.55
N LEU A 105 14.95 24.81 -0.24
CA LEU A 105 14.10 24.14 -1.22
C LEU A 105 12.80 24.89 -1.50
N TYR A 106 12.52 25.98 -0.79
CA TYR A 106 11.29 26.74 -0.98
C TYR A 106 11.41 27.61 -2.23
N TRP A 107 10.55 27.36 -3.22
CA TRP A 107 10.49 28.19 -4.42
C TRP A 107 10.09 29.64 -4.11
N THR A 108 9.43 29.88 -2.98
CA THR A 108 9.08 31.24 -2.52
C THR A 108 10.29 32.08 -2.15
N THR A 109 11.40 31.45 -1.75
CA THR A 109 12.66 32.14 -1.43
C THR A 109 13.61 32.17 -2.63
N THR A 110 13.64 31.09 -3.41
CA THR A 110 14.59 30.93 -4.54
C THR A 110 14.11 31.55 -5.85
N LEU A 111 12.78 31.69 -6.06
CA LEU A 111 12.18 32.18 -7.30
C LEU A 111 11.16 33.31 -7.03
N PRO A 112 11.61 34.52 -6.65
CA PRO A 112 10.72 35.64 -6.31
C PRO A 112 9.83 36.08 -7.49
N ALA A 113 10.31 35.93 -8.74
CA ALA A 113 9.50 36.21 -9.93
C ALA A 113 8.28 35.28 -10.04
N LEU A 114 8.42 34.00 -9.66
CA LEU A 114 7.31 33.04 -9.67
C LEU A 114 6.26 33.43 -8.62
N VAL A 115 6.69 33.88 -7.44
CA VAL A 115 5.80 34.39 -6.38
C VAL A 115 4.96 35.55 -6.89
N GLN A 116 5.59 36.50 -7.59
CA GLN A 116 4.86 37.62 -8.17
C GLN A 116 3.83 37.15 -9.20
N ILE A 117 4.20 36.26 -10.13
CA ILE A 117 3.27 35.71 -11.14
C ILE A 117 2.07 35.03 -10.48
N VAL A 118 2.31 34.18 -9.48
CA VAL A 118 1.25 33.47 -8.74
C VAL A 118 0.34 34.47 -8.01
N ALA A 119 0.91 35.55 -7.44
CA ALA A 119 0.16 36.60 -6.76
C ALA A 119 -0.78 37.40 -7.69
N HIS A 120 -0.52 37.44 -9.01
CA HIS A 120 -1.43 38.09 -9.97
C HIS A 120 -2.69 37.26 -10.24
N ILE A 121 -2.74 35.99 -9.84
CA ILE A 121 -3.91 35.13 -10.00
C ILE A 121 -4.73 35.22 -8.70
N PRO A 122 -5.93 35.84 -8.71
CA PRO A 122 -6.69 36.09 -7.48
C PRO A 122 -7.00 34.81 -6.68
N ALA A 123 -7.20 33.68 -7.36
CA ALA A 123 -7.48 32.39 -6.74
C ALA A 123 -6.28 31.79 -5.99
N PHE A 124 -5.05 32.21 -6.31
CA PHE A 124 -3.79 31.73 -5.72
C PHE A 124 -2.99 32.84 -5.02
N ALA A 125 -3.61 34.00 -4.79
CA ALA A 125 -2.96 35.13 -4.15
C ALA A 125 -2.43 34.73 -2.78
N LEU A 126 -1.09 34.67 -2.68
CA LEU A 126 -0.35 34.32 -1.46
C LEU A 126 -0.47 35.51 -0.50
N SER A 127 -1.43 35.47 0.43
CA SER A 127 -1.65 36.56 1.39
C SER A 127 -1.32 36.11 2.82
N ASN A 128 -0.79 37.03 3.62
CA ASN A 128 -0.53 36.78 5.04
C ASN A 128 -1.83 36.70 5.89
N ALA A 129 -2.98 37.06 5.31
CA ALA A 129 -4.25 37.25 6.03
C ALA A 129 -5.43 36.42 5.48
N GLY A 130 -5.26 35.67 4.38
CA GLY A 130 -6.32 34.88 3.75
C GLY A 130 -5.85 33.46 3.45
N ALA A 131 -6.32 32.48 4.25
CA ALA A 131 -5.98 31.06 4.12
C ALA A 131 -6.38 30.43 2.76
N GLY A 132 -7.29 31.06 2.00
CA GLY A 132 -7.86 30.47 0.78
C GLY A 132 -6.86 30.28 -0.37
N GLY A 133 -5.98 31.25 -0.65
CA GLY A 133 -5.08 31.20 -1.81
C GLY A 133 -4.04 30.07 -1.74
N ASN A 134 -3.41 29.91 -0.57
CA ASN A 134 -2.42 28.85 -0.32
C ASN A 134 -3.07 27.46 -0.39
N VAL A 135 -4.27 27.31 0.17
CA VAL A 135 -5.02 26.04 0.15
C VAL A 135 -5.43 25.69 -1.28
N ASN A 136 -5.93 26.66 -2.06
CA ASN A 136 -6.31 26.44 -3.46
C ASN A 136 -5.11 25.99 -4.30
N LEU A 137 -3.96 26.63 -4.14
CA LEU A 137 -2.75 26.26 -4.87
C LEU A 137 -2.25 24.86 -4.44
N LEU A 138 -2.28 24.57 -3.14
CA LEU A 138 -1.92 23.25 -2.62
C LEU A 138 -2.82 22.16 -3.22
N LEU A 139 -4.14 22.36 -3.20
CA LEU A 139 -5.12 21.43 -3.78
C LEU A 139 -4.89 21.22 -5.28
N LEU A 140 -4.59 22.29 -6.03
CA LEU A 140 -4.26 22.19 -7.45
C LEU A 140 -3.01 21.34 -7.69
N LEU A 141 -1.94 21.56 -6.92
CA LEU A 141 -0.70 20.79 -7.04
C LEU A 141 -0.93 19.30 -6.73
N TRP A 142 -1.69 18.97 -5.68
CA TRP A 142 -2.07 17.58 -5.37
C TRP A 142 -2.94 16.96 -6.46
N ALA A 143 -3.90 17.70 -7.00
CA ALA A 143 -4.75 17.23 -8.10
C ALA A 143 -3.93 16.93 -9.35
N LEU A 144 -3.00 17.81 -9.72
CA LEU A 144 -2.10 17.60 -10.84
C LEU A 144 -1.16 16.41 -10.62
N ALA A 145 -0.60 16.27 -9.41
CA ALA A 145 0.20 15.12 -9.01
C ALA A 145 -0.59 13.80 -9.15
N PHE A 146 -1.86 13.79 -8.73
CA PHE A 146 -2.74 12.64 -8.89
C PHE A 146 -3.02 12.30 -10.37
N VAL A 147 -3.28 13.32 -11.20
CA VAL A 147 -3.46 13.15 -12.65
C VAL A 147 -2.20 12.54 -13.29
N ILE A 148 -1.01 12.99 -12.92
CA ILE A 148 0.26 12.44 -13.41
C ILE A 148 0.40 10.96 -13.03
N THR A 149 0.09 10.60 -11.78
CA THR A 149 0.12 9.21 -11.32
C THR A 149 -0.89 8.35 -12.07
N LEU A 150 -2.09 8.85 -12.36
CA LEU A 150 -3.09 8.15 -13.19
C LEU A 150 -2.61 7.96 -14.64
N VAL A 151 -1.99 8.98 -15.24
CA VAL A 151 -1.42 8.90 -16.59
C VAL A 151 -0.29 7.87 -16.63
N ALA A 152 0.61 7.88 -15.65
CA ALA A 152 1.69 6.90 -15.52
C ALA A 152 1.13 5.47 -15.36
N GLY A 153 0.11 5.29 -14.51
CA GLY A 153 -0.58 4.00 -14.36
C GLY A 153 -1.24 3.52 -15.66
N ARG A 154 -1.94 4.43 -16.37
CA ARG A 154 -2.55 4.15 -17.70
C ARG A 154 -1.50 3.69 -18.71
N ILE A 155 -0.34 4.35 -18.79
CA ILE A 155 0.77 3.93 -19.64
C ILE A 155 1.26 2.54 -19.22
N GLY A 156 1.46 2.30 -17.93
CA GLY A 156 1.85 0.99 -17.39
C GLY A 156 0.92 -0.16 -17.81
N SER A 157 -0.39 0.09 -17.82
CA SER A 157 -1.40 -0.89 -18.26
C SER A 157 -1.36 -1.22 -19.76
N ARG A 158 -0.81 -0.32 -20.59
CA ARG A 158 -0.66 -0.53 -22.05
C ARG A 158 0.62 -1.30 -22.36
N VAL A 159 1.71 -0.94 -21.69
CA VAL A 159 3.05 -1.46 -21.92
C VAL A 159 3.15 -2.96 -21.65
N LEU A 160 2.47 -3.45 -20.62
CA LEU A 160 2.59 -4.87 -20.24
C LEU A 160 1.82 -5.83 -21.14
N ARG A 161 0.87 -5.32 -21.94
CA ARG A 161 0.18 -6.12 -22.99
C ARG A 161 1.15 -6.56 -24.08
N GLU A 162 2.29 -5.89 -24.21
CA GLU A 162 3.22 -6.09 -25.33
C GLU A 162 4.31 -7.13 -25.05
N ARG A 163 4.12 -8.00 -24.04
CA ARG A 163 5.03 -9.13 -23.70
C ARG A 163 6.51 -8.72 -23.70
N LEU A 164 6.87 -7.82 -22.80
CA LEU A 164 8.24 -7.33 -22.62
C LEU A 164 9.23 -8.44 -22.19
N SER A 165 10.49 -8.28 -22.57
CA SER A 165 11.61 -9.10 -22.08
C SER A 165 11.80 -8.95 -20.56
N ARG A 166 12.35 -9.99 -19.91
CA ARG A 166 12.69 -9.97 -18.47
C ARG A 166 13.58 -8.80 -18.08
N THR A 167 14.58 -8.48 -18.90
CA THR A 167 15.50 -7.36 -18.66
C THR A 167 14.77 -6.02 -18.69
N ALA A 168 13.88 -5.82 -19.67
CA ALA A 168 13.09 -4.58 -19.78
C ALA A 168 12.15 -4.41 -18.57
N ASN A 169 11.52 -5.49 -18.11
CA ASN A 169 10.70 -5.45 -16.90
C ASN A 169 11.50 -5.12 -15.64
N SER A 170 12.72 -5.64 -15.51
CA SER A 170 13.61 -5.33 -14.38
C SER A 170 14.02 -3.85 -14.38
N VAL A 171 14.38 -3.29 -15.53
CA VAL A 171 14.74 -1.87 -15.66
C VAL A 171 13.54 -0.96 -15.34
N LEU A 172 12.35 -1.29 -15.84
CA LEU A 172 11.13 -0.54 -15.52
C LEU A 172 10.84 -0.59 -14.01
N PHE A 173 10.91 -1.77 -13.39
CA PHE A 173 10.71 -1.91 -11.96
C PHE A 173 11.72 -1.10 -11.14
N SER A 174 13.01 -1.21 -11.47
CA SER A 174 14.07 -0.46 -10.81
C SER A 174 13.84 1.04 -10.94
N THR A 175 13.44 1.51 -12.11
CA THR A 175 13.12 2.93 -12.34
C THR A 175 11.93 3.38 -11.51
N ILE A 176 10.85 2.60 -11.48
CA ILE A 176 9.66 2.89 -10.67
C ILE A 176 10.04 2.96 -9.19
N LEU A 177 10.81 1.99 -8.69
CA LEU A 177 11.22 1.90 -7.30
C LEU A 177 12.16 3.04 -6.89
N VAL A 178 13.13 3.40 -7.73
CA VAL A 178 14.03 4.53 -7.49
C VAL A 178 13.24 5.84 -7.45
N LEU A 179 12.33 6.06 -8.40
CA LEU A 179 11.47 7.25 -8.39
C LEU A 179 10.56 7.27 -7.16
N THR A 180 9.93 6.15 -6.78
CA THR A 180 9.17 6.03 -5.54
C THR A 180 10.03 6.37 -4.31
N ALA A 181 11.28 5.92 -4.27
CA ALA A 181 12.20 6.23 -3.17
C ALA A 181 12.57 7.72 -3.12
N ILE A 182 12.74 8.37 -4.26
CA ILE A 182 12.94 9.83 -4.34
C ILE A 182 11.70 10.54 -3.78
N PHE A 183 10.50 10.20 -4.25
CA PHE A 183 9.26 10.83 -3.77
C PHE A 183 9.05 10.60 -2.27
N ALA A 184 9.37 9.40 -1.80
CA ALA A 184 9.30 9.04 -0.39
C ALA A 184 10.28 9.87 0.46
N LEU A 185 11.50 10.09 -0.03
CA LEU A 185 12.49 10.95 0.62
C LEU A 185 12.06 12.41 0.64
N THR A 186 11.42 12.88 -0.42
CA THR A 186 10.82 14.22 -0.50
C THR A 186 9.70 14.36 0.53
N CYS A 187 8.78 13.40 0.65
CA CYS A 187 7.76 13.44 1.70
C CYS A 187 8.34 13.29 3.13
N PHE A 188 9.44 12.55 3.29
CA PHE A 188 10.15 12.38 4.56
C PHE A 188 10.71 13.71 5.10
N PHE A 189 11.27 14.55 4.22
CA PHE A 189 11.80 15.87 4.60
C PHE A 189 10.78 17.01 4.49
N ALA A 190 9.61 16.77 3.89
CA ALA A 190 8.60 17.80 3.74
C ALA A 190 8.19 18.41 5.11
N PRO A 191 7.87 19.71 5.14
CA PRO A 191 7.43 20.38 6.36
C PRO A 191 6.28 19.64 7.05
N PRO A 192 6.28 19.53 8.39
CA PRO A 192 5.24 18.83 9.13
C PRO A 192 3.93 19.62 9.04
N ILE A 193 2.84 18.93 8.72
CA ILE A 193 1.49 19.52 8.70
C ILE A 193 0.46 18.67 9.48
N LEU A 194 0.72 17.37 9.66
CA LEU A 194 -0.15 16.40 10.32
C LEU A 194 0.67 15.49 11.27
N SER A 195 1.47 16.08 12.15
CA SER A 195 2.37 15.34 13.06
C SER A 195 1.73 14.85 14.36
N GLN A 196 0.41 15.06 14.53
CA GLN A 196 -0.31 14.73 15.76
C GLN A 196 -0.20 13.24 16.11
N ASP A 197 -0.33 12.37 15.12
CA ASP A 197 -0.21 10.91 15.28
C ASP A 197 1.18 10.51 15.80
N MET A 198 2.26 11.07 15.22
CA MET A 198 3.61 10.78 15.68
C MET A 198 3.86 11.25 17.12
N PHE A 199 3.27 12.38 17.53
CA PHE A 199 3.34 12.82 18.92
C PHE A 199 2.60 11.85 19.85
N LEU A 200 1.40 11.39 19.46
CA LEU A 200 0.67 10.37 20.22
C LEU A 200 1.47 9.07 20.33
N TYR A 201 2.10 8.62 19.25
CA TYR A 201 2.95 7.42 19.26
C TYR A 201 4.16 7.58 20.17
N GLY A 202 4.77 8.77 20.19
CA GLY A 202 5.83 9.11 21.13
C GLY A 202 5.36 9.04 22.58
N ILE A 203 4.19 9.60 22.89
CA ILE A 203 3.59 9.53 24.24
C ILE A 203 3.31 8.07 24.63
N TYR A 204 2.73 7.27 23.75
CA TYR A 204 2.49 5.84 24.01
C TYR A 204 3.80 5.10 24.32
N GLY A 205 4.88 5.40 23.60
CA GLY A 205 6.21 4.89 23.93
C GLY A 205 6.68 5.33 25.32
N HIS A 206 6.60 6.62 25.66
CA HIS A 206 6.99 7.14 26.97
C HIS A 206 6.18 6.53 28.13
N LEU A 207 4.88 6.29 27.94
CA LEU A 207 4.05 5.62 28.95
C LEU A 207 4.64 4.27 29.37
N VAL A 208 5.13 3.50 28.40
CA VAL A 208 5.75 2.19 28.66
C VAL A 208 7.20 2.31 29.12
N THR A 209 8.01 3.15 28.47
CA THR A 209 9.46 3.16 28.66
C THR A 209 9.94 4.07 29.80
N VAL A 210 9.25 5.18 30.04
CA VAL A 210 9.63 6.21 31.03
C VAL A 210 8.76 6.10 32.28
N TYR A 211 7.44 6.04 32.09
CA TYR A 211 6.48 6.05 33.18
C TYR A 211 6.16 4.64 33.71
N HIS A 212 6.52 3.59 32.96
CA HIS A 212 6.27 2.19 33.31
C HIS A 212 4.80 1.90 33.65
N VAL A 213 3.88 2.58 32.95
CA VAL A 213 2.45 2.41 33.11
C VAL A 213 1.82 1.77 31.88
N ASN A 214 0.69 1.10 32.10
CA ASN A 214 -0.07 0.47 31.03
C ASN A 214 -0.91 1.52 30.27
N PRO A 215 -0.68 1.73 28.95
CA PRO A 215 -1.40 2.72 28.16
C PRO A 215 -2.92 2.48 28.03
N TYR A 216 -3.39 1.27 28.33
CA TYR A 216 -4.82 0.96 28.33
C TYR A 216 -5.51 1.22 29.68
N VAL A 217 -4.76 1.38 30.77
CA VAL A 217 -5.31 1.74 32.09
C VAL A 217 -5.20 3.23 32.32
N VAL A 218 -4.04 3.79 32.01
CA VAL A 218 -3.68 5.14 32.41
C VAL A 218 -3.97 6.10 31.26
N SER A 219 -4.79 7.11 31.55
CA SER A 219 -5.10 8.17 30.59
C SER A 219 -3.84 8.92 30.15
N LEU A 220 -3.79 9.29 28.87
CA LEU A 220 -2.75 10.16 28.31
C LEU A 220 -2.71 11.55 28.98
N THR A 221 -3.80 11.96 29.65
CA THR A 221 -3.87 13.23 30.41
C THR A 221 -3.28 13.15 31.81
N ALA A 222 -2.88 11.96 32.29
CA ALA A 222 -2.32 11.79 33.62
C ALA A 222 -0.94 12.44 33.80
N PHE A 223 -0.25 12.78 32.71
CA PHE A 223 1.12 13.30 32.72
C PHE A 223 1.21 14.70 32.07
N PRO A 224 0.70 15.76 32.73
CA PRO A 224 0.66 17.12 32.19
C PRO A 224 2.03 17.74 31.88
N HIS A 225 3.11 17.14 32.39
CA HIS A 225 4.48 17.58 32.13
C HIS A 225 5.13 16.89 30.92
N GLU A 226 4.43 15.97 30.25
CA GLU A 226 4.91 15.28 29.06
C GLU A 226 5.22 16.28 27.93
N PRO A 227 6.47 16.39 27.45
CA PRO A 227 6.86 17.39 26.46
C PRO A 227 6.07 17.31 25.16
N LEU A 228 5.75 16.08 24.72
CA LEU A 228 5.01 15.84 23.48
C LEU A 228 3.53 16.24 23.59
N GLN A 229 2.95 16.21 24.79
CA GLN A 229 1.54 16.56 25.00
C GLN A 229 1.26 18.03 24.68
N ARG A 230 2.22 18.94 24.93
CA ARG A 230 2.10 20.36 24.57
C ARG A 230 2.08 20.61 23.06
N SER A 231 2.58 19.64 22.29
CA SER A 231 2.68 19.75 20.83
C SER A 231 1.41 19.28 20.11
N ILE A 232 0.42 18.75 20.83
CA ILE A 232 -0.85 18.27 20.28
C ILE A 232 -1.90 19.39 20.34
N SER A 233 -2.27 19.91 19.18
CA SER A 233 -3.26 21.00 19.05
C SER A 233 -4.64 20.53 19.53
N GLY A 234 -5.22 21.22 20.52
CA GLY A 234 -6.52 20.87 21.11
C GLY A 234 -6.45 19.91 22.32
N GLY A 235 -5.24 19.59 22.77
CA GLY A 235 -4.99 18.70 23.91
C GLY A 235 -5.10 17.23 23.55
N VAL A 236 -4.59 16.36 24.43
CA VAL A 236 -4.78 14.92 24.28
C VAL A 236 -6.15 14.57 24.80
N GLN A 237 -7.12 14.45 23.90
CA GLN A 237 -8.43 13.87 24.25
C GLN A 237 -8.26 12.34 24.42
N SER A 238 -9.20 11.67 25.07
CA SER A 238 -9.20 10.20 25.19
C SER A 238 -9.31 9.57 23.80
N VAL A 239 -8.18 9.41 23.13
CA VAL A 239 -8.05 8.63 21.89
C VAL A 239 -7.97 7.18 22.29
N VAL A 240 -8.81 6.35 21.67
CA VAL A 240 -8.77 4.91 21.82
C VAL A 240 -7.36 4.42 21.52
N ALA A 241 -6.74 3.74 22.47
CA ALA A 241 -5.38 3.26 22.33
C ALA A 241 -5.27 2.33 21.10
N PRO A 242 -4.22 2.48 20.28
CA PRO A 242 -3.96 1.56 19.17
C PRO A 242 -3.67 0.17 19.71
N GLY A 243 -3.74 -0.85 18.85
CA GLY A 243 -3.56 -2.23 19.28
C GLY A 243 -2.15 -2.52 19.83
N PRO A 244 -1.97 -3.62 20.59
CA PRO A 244 -0.76 -3.85 21.38
C PRO A 244 0.51 -3.99 20.53
N VAL A 245 0.39 -4.53 19.32
CA VAL A 245 1.55 -4.66 18.40
C VAL A 245 2.03 -3.29 17.95
N TRP A 246 1.14 -2.30 17.83
CA TRP A 246 1.55 -0.92 17.54
C TRP A 246 2.27 -0.27 18.72
N LEU A 247 1.80 -0.50 19.95
CA LEU A 247 2.48 -0.01 21.16
C LEU A 247 3.92 -0.56 21.23
N ASP A 248 4.08 -1.85 20.97
CA ASP A 248 5.39 -2.51 20.93
C ASP A 248 6.31 -1.92 19.84
N LEU A 249 5.74 -1.48 18.70
CA LEU A 249 6.50 -0.80 17.65
C LEU A 249 6.89 0.64 18.03
N CYS A 250 6.14 1.31 18.90
CA CYS A 250 6.46 2.65 19.38
C CYS A 250 7.67 2.65 20.32
N ILE A 251 7.81 1.61 21.16
CA ILE A 251 8.90 1.46 22.14
C ILE A 251 10.30 1.65 21.53
N PRO A 252 10.74 0.87 20.52
CA PRO A 252 12.08 1.01 19.97
C PRO A 252 12.29 2.37 19.30
N MET A 253 11.26 2.97 18.70
CA MET A 253 11.38 4.29 18.06
C MET A 253 11.69 5.36 19.12
N VAL A 254 10.99 5.33 20.25
CA VAL A 254 11.19 6.31 21.33
C VAL A 254 12.52 6.10 22.05
N LEU A 255 12.91 4.84 22.30
CA LEU A 255 14.22 4.53 22.89
C LEU A 255 15.39 5.02 22.03
N LEU A 256 15.27 4.88 20.70
CA LEU A 256 16.27 5.39 19.75
C LEU A 256 16.25 6.91 19.64
N ALA A 257 15.10 7.56 19.85
CA ALA A 257 14.96 9.00 19.72
C ALA A 257 15.64 9.79 20.84
N ARG A 258 15.81 9.18 22.03
CA ARG A 258 16.41 9.80 23.23
C ARG A 258 15.77 11.15 23.58
N ASP A 259 14.43 11.16 23.67
CA ASP A 259 13.60 12.33 24.03
C ASP A 259 13.66 13.53 23.07
N SER A 260 14.37 13.43 21.95
CA SER A 260 14.39 14.47 20.91
C SER A 260 13.14 14.41 20.04
N ILE A 261 12.36 15.49 20.05
CA ILE A 261 11.16 15.64 19.21
C ILE A 261 11.51 15.43 17.74
N ALA A 262 12.61 16.02 17.25
CA ALA A 262 13.02 15.86 15.86
C ALA A 262 13.33 14.40 15.52
N ASN A 263 14.01 13.67 16.42
CA ASN A 263 14.34 12.27 16.21
C ASN A 263 13.10 11.38 16.24
N ILE A 264 12.14 11.64 17.14
CA ILE A 264 10.86 10.93 17.17
C ILE A 264 10.17 11.05 15.80
N LEU A 265 10.03 12.28 15.30
CA LEU A 265 9.43 12.53 13.99
C LEU A 265 10.20 11.77 12.90
N LEU A 266 11.52 11.94 12.80
CA LEU A 266 12.30 11.31 11.74
C LEU A 266 12.30 9.77 11.80
N LEU A 267 12.31 9.17 13.00
CA LEU A 267 12.25 7.71 13.15
C LEU A 267 10.90 7.15 12.71
N PHE A 268 9.79 7.78 13.11
CA PHE A 268 8.46 7.39 12.65
C PHE A 268 8.28 7.60 11.14
N ARG A 269 8.75 8.73 10.58
CA ARG A 269 8.77 8.92 9.13
C ARG A 269 9.63 7.88 8.42
N GLY A 270 10.71 7.43 9.06
CA GLY A 270 11.61 6.39 8.54
C GLY A 270 10.92 5.03 8.49
N LEU A 271 10.16 4.69 9.54
CA LEU A 271 9.30 3.52 9.56
C LEU A 271 8.27 3.56 8.43
N GLY A 272 7.58 4.71 8.25
CA GLY A 272 6.62 4.93 7.18
C GLY A 272 7.24 4.80 5.78
N LEU A 273 8.42 5.39 5.57
CA LEU A 273 9.19 5.30 4.33
C LEU A 273 9.56 3.84 4.03
N ALA A 274 10.11 3.12 5.01
CA ALA A 274 10.47 1.72 4.84
C ALA A 274 9.25 0.85 4.52
N ALA A 275 8.15 1.03 5.26
CA ALA A 275 6.89 0.32 5.03
C ALA A 275 6.34 0.60 3.62
N HIS A 276 6.30 1.86 3.17
CA HIS A 276 5.82 2.24 1.84
C HIS A 276 6.64 1.61 0.71
N LEU A 277 7.98 1.57 0.85
CA LEU A 277 8.86 0.93 -0.13
C LEU A 277 8.65 -0.59 -0.16
N ILE A 278 8.58 -1.23 1.01
CA ILE A 278 8.32 -2.67 1.09
C ILE A 278 6.95 -3.00 0.50
N ASN A 279 5.92 -2.22 0.79
CA ASN A 279 4.58 -2.37 0.21
C ASN A 279 4.61 -2.27 -1.31
N THR A 280 5.34 -1.31 -1.85
CA THR A 280 5.52 -1.14 -3.31
C THR A 280 6.16 -2.40 -3.93
N ILE A 281 7.18 -2.97 -3.27
CA ILE A 281 7.83 -4.22 -3.69
C ILE A 281 6.86 -5.42 -3.59
N LEU A 282 6.11 -5.52 -2.49
CA LEU A 282 5.14 -6.60 -2.27
C LEU A 282 4.04 -6.56 -3.33
N ILE A 283 3.49 -5.40 -3.64
CA ILE A 283 2.49 -5.23 -4.71
C ILE A 283 3.07 -5.69 -6.06
N TRP A 284 4.31 -5.31 -6.37
CA TRP A 284 4.98 -5.77 -7.59
C TRP A 284 5.12 -7.30 -7.66
N ILE A 285 5.34 -7.97 -6.53
CA ILE A 285 5.45 -9.45 -6.45
C ILE A 285 4.07 -10.10 -6.53
N ILE A 286 3.11 -9.63 -5.74
CA ILE A 286 1.77 -10.20 -5.58
C ILE A 286 0.97 -10.08 -6.88
N VAL A 287 0.98 -8.91 -7.51
CA VAL A 287 0.22 -8.65 -8.75
C VAL A 287 0.81 -9.43 -9.93
N ALA A 288 2.10 -9.78 -9.89
CA ALA A 288 2.74 -10.60 -10.91
C ALA A 288 2.10 -11.98 -11.05
N LYS A 289 1.53 -12.52 -9.97
CA LYS A 289 0.78 -13.78 -9.98
C LYS A 289 -0.71 -13.55 -10.26
N LEU A 290 -1.33 -12.57 -9.58
CA LEU A 290 -2.77 -12.35 -9.65
C LEU A 290 -3.27 -11.83 -11.00
N LYS A 291 -2.59 -10.80 -11.51
CA LYS A 291 -3.02 -10.10 -12.71
C LYS A 291 -1.80 -9.51 -13.39
N PRO A 292 -0.99 -10.35 -14.07
CA PRO A 292 0.30 -9.95 -14.61
C PRO A 292 0.20 -8.67 -15.43
N GLU A 293 -0.85 -8.48 -16.23
CA GLU A 293 -1.08 -7.30 -17.08
C GLU A 293 -1.26 -5.98 -16.31
N MET A 294 -1.65 -6.03 -15.04
CA MET A 294 -1.82 -4.86 -14.18
C MET A 294 -0.60 -4.59 -13.30
N ARG A 295 0.44 -5.43 -13.34
CA ARG A 295 1.59 -5.34 -12.44
C ARG A 295 2.25 -3.96 -12.41
N ILE A 296 2.62 -3.41 -13.58
CA ILE A 296 3.25 -2.08 -13.66
C ILE A 296 2.27 -1.00 -13.19
N SER A 297 1.02 -1.06 -13.66
CA SER A 297 0.00 -0.07 -13.30
C SER A 297 -0.27 -0.06 -11.80
N GLY A 298 -0.46 -1.22 -11.18
CA GLY A 298 -0.77 -1.34 -9.75
C GLY A 298 0.39 -0.84 -8.88
N THR A 299 1.62 -1.17 -9.24
CA THR A 299 2.80 -0.67 -8.51
C THR A 299 2.96 0.85 -8.61
N ILE A 300 2.75 1.45 -9.79
CA ILE A 300 2.79 2.92 -9.95
C ILE A 300 1.65 3.58 -9.18
N LEU A 301 0.41 3.09 -9.34
CA LEU A 301 -0.78 3.68 -8.70
C LEU A 301 -0.72 3.64 -7.17
N TYR A 302 0.05 2.74 -6.58
CA TYR A 302 0.34 2.75 -5.15
C TYR A 302 1.59 3.59 -4.83
N GLY A 303 2.73 3.25 -5.42
CA GLY A 303 4.03 3.82 -5.05
C GLY A 303 4.14 5.32 -5.33
N TRP A 304 3.53 5.78 -6.42
CA TRP A 304 3.55 7.20 -6.85
C TRP A 304 2.30 7.95 -6.41
N ASN A 305 1.43 7.34 -5.61
CA ASN A 305 0.24 8.05 -5.15
C ASN A 305 0.65 9.15 -4.16
N PRO A 306 0.42 10.42 -4.51
CA PRO A 306 0.93 11.52 -3.71
C PRO A 306 0.22 11.56 -2.34
N LEU A 307 -1.06 11.18 -2.25
CA LEU A 307 -1.78 11.08 -0.97
C LEU A 307 -1.25 9.94 -0.10
N VAL A 308 -0.95 8.78 -0.68
CA VAL A 308 -0.37 7.66 0.08
C VAL A 308 1.01 8.04 0.61
N LEU A 309 1.85 8.70 -0.20
CA LEU A 309 3.16 9.20 0.23
C LEU A 309 3.04 10.21 1.38
N LEU A 310 2.11 11.16 1.29
CA LEU A 310 1.87 12.15 2.35
C LEU A 310 1.42 11.48 3.64
N LEU A 311 0.36 10.66 3.59
CA LEU A 311 -0.24 10.03 4.76
C LEU A 311 0.69 8.99 5.39
N SER A 312 1.38 8.20 4.57
CA SER A 312 2.25 7.11 5.05
C SER A 312 3.57 7.61 5.61
N ILE A 313 4.10 8.72 5.10
CA ILE A 313 5.45 9.18 5.43
C ILE A 313 5.42 10.49 6.18
N ASN A 314 4.80 11.55 5.65
CA ASN A 314 4.86 12.87 6.28
C ASN A 314 4.03 12.94 7.57
N SER A 315 2.78 12.47 7.49
CA SER A 315 1.86 12.34 8.63
C SER A 315 2.18 11.11 9.48
N MET A 316 2.70 10.06 8.83
CA MET A 316 2.92 8.73 9.39
C MET A 316 1.68 8.16 10.07
N HIS A 317 0.64 7.88 9.28
CA HIS A 317 -0.48 7.08 9.76
C HIS A 317 -0.09 5.60 9.86
N LEU A 318 -0.46 4.96 10.97
CA LEU A 318 -0.21 3.52 11.22
C LEU A 318 -0.71 2.58 10.11
N ASP A 319 -1.67 3.03 9.29
CA ASP A 319 -2.27 2.23 8.22
C ASP A 319 -1.25 1.75 7.18
N VAL A 320 -0.15 2.47 6.95
CA VAL A 320 0.92 1.99 6.04
C VAL A 320 1.53 0.69 6.53
N VAL A 321 1.68 0.53 7.85
CA VAL A 321 2.20 -0.68 8.49
C VAL A 321 1.12 -1.75 8.52
N VAL A 322 -0.15 -1.40 8.75
CA VAL A 322 -1.26 -2.34 8.61
C VAL A 322 -1.29 -2.96 7.21
N VAL A 323 -1.19 -2.13 6.16
CA VAL A 323 -1.13 -2.59 4.76
C VAL A 323 0.08 -3.49 4.53
N LEU A 324 1.23 -3.21 5.15
CA LEU A 324 2.41 -4.09 5.10
C LEU A 324 2.11 -5.50 5.61
N PHE A 325 1.52 -5.63 6.79
CA PHE A 325 1.16 -6.94 7.33
C PHE A 325 0.11 -7.66 6.49
N ILE A 326 -0.88 -6.94 5.94
CA ILE A 326 -1.89 -7.52 5.03
C ILE A 326 -1.25 -8.01 3.73
N LEU A 327 -0.35 -7.23 3.11
CA LEU A 327 0.34 -7.62 1.89
C LEU A 327 1.29 -8.80 2.13
N LEU A 328 1.99 -8.83 3.27
CA LEU A 328 2.78 -9.99 3.67
C LEU A 328 1.89 -11.22 3.86
N ALA A 329 0.72 -11.07 4.50
CA ALA A 329 -0.24 -12.17 4.64
C ALA A 329 -0.61 -12.75 3.27
N ILE A 330 -1.04 -11.90 2.33
CA ILE A 330 -1.38 -12.31 0.96
C ILE A 330 -0.20 -13.01 0.28
N LEU A 331 1.03 -12.49 0.42
CA LEU A 331 2.22 -13.12 -0.15
C LEU A 331 2.45 -14.53 0.39
N PHE A 332 2.28 -14.75 1.69
CA PHE A 332 2.47 -16.07 2.30
C PHE A 332 1.35 -17.05 1.93
N PHE A 333 0.11 -16.58 1.79
CA PHE A 333 -0.96 -17.39 1.17
C PHE A 333 -0.58 -17.80 -0.26
N GLN A 334 -0.08 -16.88 -1.09
CA GLN A 334 0.39 -17.20 -2.45
C GLN A 334 1.62 -18.11 -2.54
N ARG A 335 2.32 -18.33 -1.42
CA ARG A 335 3.49 -19.22 -1.31
C ARG A 335 3.16 -20.58 -0.67
N GLY A 336 1.88 -20.87 -0.41
CA GLY A 336 1.47 -22.11 0.24
C GLY A 336 1.84 -22.17 1.72
N SER A 337 2.01 -21.01 2.37
CA SER A 337 2.27 -20.88 3.83
C SER A 337 1.12 -20.13 4.54
N PRO A 338 -0.12 -20.65 4.46
CA PRO A 338 -1.33 -20.01 4.96
C PRO A 338 -1.37 -19.75 6.47
N ILE A 339 -0.72 -20.59 7.29
CA ILE A 339 -0.65 -20.37 8.75
C ILE A 339 0.15 -19.10 9.06
N LEU A 340 1.29 -18.90 8.39
CA LEU A 340 2.08 -17.68 8.55
C LEU A 340 1.33 -16.46 7.99
N GLY A 341 0.61 -16.63 6.87
CA GLY A 341 -0.30 -15.61 6.37
C GLY A 341 -1.37 -15.22 7.39
N TRP A 342 -1.95 -16.21 8.08
CA TRP A 342 -2.92 -15.98 9.15
C TRP A 342 -2.32 -15.25 10.35
N VAL A 343 -1.12 -15.63 10.79
CA VAL A 343 -0.39 -14.92 11.86
C VAL A 343 -0.20 -13.44 11.49
N LEU A 344 0.26 -13.15 10.28
CA LEU A 344 0.47 -11.76 9.82
C LEU A 344 -0.84 -10.97 9.77
N MET A 345 -1.94 -11.64 9.43
CA MET A 345 -3.27 -11.03 9.44
C MET A 345 -3.74 -10.71 10.87
N LEU A 346 -3.48 -11.60 11.83
CA LEU A 346 -3.74 -11.34 13.25
C LEU A 346 -2.87 -10.20 13.79
N LEU A 347 -1.60 -10.12 13.37
CA LEU A 347 -0.73 -8.99 13.72
C LEU A 347 -1.24 -7.67 13.15
N ALA A 348 -1.77 -7.66 11.92
CA ALA A 348 -2.43 -6.48 11.36
C ALA A 348 -3.67 -6.05 12.19
N MET A 349 -4.49 -7.01 12.63
CA MET A 349 -5.61 -6.77 13.56
C MET A 349 -5.16 -6.22 14.91
N LEU A 350 -4.02 -6.69 15.41
CA LEU A 350 -3.42 -6.24 16.66
C LEU A 350 -2.65 -4.92 16.54
N ILE A 351 -2.50 -4.37 15.34
CA ILE A 351 -2.07 -2.99 15.11
C ILE A 351 -3.30 -2.10 15.03
N ASN A 352 -4.28 -2.48 14.20
CA ASN A 352 -5.53 -1.75 14.03
C ASN A 352 -6.72 -2.72 14.05
N MET A 353 -7.59 -2.57 15.06
CA MET A 353 -8.77 -3.42 15.23
C MET A 353 -9.74 -3.38 14.05
N LEU A 354 -9.73 -2.34 13.21
CA LEU A 354 -10.56 -2.28 11.99
C LEU A 354 -10.28 -3.45 11.04
N VAL A 355 -9.08 -4.03 11.09
CA VAL A 355 -8.70 -5.20 10.27
C VAL A 355 -9.46 -6.48 10.70
N LEU A 356 -10.11 -6.49 11.87
CA LEU A 356 -11.03 -7.55 12.28
C LEU A 356 -12.10 -7.82 11.20
N LEU A 357 -12.54 -6.76 10.52
CA LEU A 357 -13.49 -6.81 9.41
C LEU A 357 -13.00 -7.69 8.26
N LEU A 358 -11.69 -7.75 8.03
CA LEU A 358 -11.08 -8.54 6.95
C LEU A 358 -10.79 -9.99 7.36
N LEU A 359 -10.84 -10.36 8.65
CA LEU A 359 -10.58 -11.73 9.10
C LEU A 359 -11.48 -12.79 8.44
N PRO A 360 -12.82 -12.57 8.27
CA PRO A 360 -13.67 -13.55 7.59
C PRO A 360 -13.19 -13.90 6.19
N LEU A 361 -12.67 -12.94 5.43
CA LEU A 361 -12.15 -13.17 4.08
C LEU A 361 -10.95 -14.13 4.11
N PHE A 362 -9.98 -13.87 5.00
CA PHE A 362 -8.80 -14.73 5.15
C PHE A 362 -9.15 -16.09 5.79
N PHE A 363 -10.17 -16.14 6.64
CA PHE A 363 -10.69 -17.39 7.18
C PHE A 363 -11.32 -18.26 6.08
N CYS A 364 -12.05 -17.66 5.13
CA CYS A 364 -12.53 -18.36 3.93
C CYS A 364 -11.37 -18.94 3.10
N LEU A 365 -10.23 -18.25 3.00
CA LEU A 365 -9.03 -18.80 2.35
C LEU A 365 -8.48 -20.02 3.11
N LEU A 366 -8.44 -19.98 4.45
CA LEU A 366 -8.04 -21.13 5.27
C LEU A 366 -9.02 -22.32 5.10
N LEU A 367 -10.32 -22.05 4.98
CA LEU A 367 -11.33 -23.07 4.70
C LEU A 367 -11.10 -23.74 3.34
N LYS A 368 -10.77 -22.95 2.30
CA LYS A 368 -10.46 -23.46 0.96
C LYS A 368 -9.21 -24.34 1.00
N GLU A 369 -8.15 -23.90 1.67
CA GLU A 369 -6.93 -24.70 1.86
C GLU A 369 -7.18 -25.99 2.66
N ALA A 370 -8.02 -25.94 3.70
CA ALA A 370 -8.35 -27.12 4.49
C ALA A 370 -9.03 -28.23 3.68
N ARG A 371 -9.67 -27.89 2.54
CA ARG A 371 -10.33 -28.85 1.64
C ARG A 371 -9.33 -29.58 0.73
N THR A 372 -8.17 -29.00 0.45
CA THR A 372 -7.14 -29.62 -0.39
C THR A 372 -6.21 -30.56 0.41
N LEU A 373 -6.24 -30.45 1.75
CA LEU A 373 -5.42 -31.28 2.64
C LEU A 373 -5.94 -32.73 2.74
N PRO A 374 -5.03 -33.73 2.82
CA PRO A 374 -5.39 -35.11 3.10
C PRO A 374 -6.03 -35.24 4.50
N SER A 375 -6.98 -36.16 4.66
CA SER A 375 -7.85 -36.30 5.85
C SER A 375 -7.10 -36.33 7.18
N GLY A 376 -5.92 -36.97 7.24
CA GLY A 376 -5.10 -37.03 8.45
C GLY A 376 -4.49 -35.68 8.87
N ARG A 377 -4.10 -34.83 7.92
CA ARG A 377 -3.57 -33.47 8.23
C ARG A 377 -4.69 -32.49 8.56
N ARG A 378 -5.87 -32.69 7.98
CA ARG A 378 -7.06 -31.86 8.24
C ARG A 378 -7.51 -31.92 9.71
N ALA A 379 -7.31 -33.05 10.39
CA ALA A 379 -7.63 -33.19 11.81
C ALA A 379 -6.81 -32.24 12.71
N PHE A 380 -5.53 -32.00 12.38
CA PHE A 380 -4.65 -31.11 13.14
C PHE A 380 -4.70 -29.65 12.67
N TRP A 381 -5.29 -29.39 11.51
CA TRP A 381 -5.35 -28.06 10.91
C TRP A 381 -6.07 -27.03 11.78
N TRP A 382 -7.32 -27.32 12.15
CA TRP A 382 -8.14 -26.39 12.94
C TRP A 382 -7.61 -26.18 14.36
N PRO A 383 -7.16 -27.23 15.09
CA PRO A 383 -6.44 -27.03 16.35
C PRO A 383 -5.20 -26.16 16.19
N SER A 384 -4.46 -26.28 15.08
CA SER A 384 -3.27 -25.45 14.83
C SER A 384 -3.65 -23.99 14.57
N VAL A 385 -4.65 -23.73 13.73
CA VAL A 385 -5.13 -22.37 13.47
C VAL A 385 -5.66 -21.72 14.76
N ALA A 386 -6.46 -22.45 15.53
CA ALA A 386 -6.99 -21.96 16.80
C ALA A 386 -5.87 -21.72 17.83
N GLY A 387 -4.96 -22.69 17.99
CA GLY A 387 -3.83 -22.61 18.92
C GLY A 387 -2.89 -21.45 18.59
N VAL A 388 -2.56 -21.25 17.31
CA VAL A 388 -1.75 -20.11 16.86
C VAL A 388 -2.48 -18.78 17.08
N SER A 389 -3.80 -18.73 16.83
CA SER A 389 -4.58 -17.51 17.06
C SER A 389 -4.57 -17.11 18.53
N VAL A 390 -4.83 -18.07 19.42
CA VAL A 390 -4.79 -17.86 20.87
C VAL A 390 -3.38 -17.47 21.32
N LEU A 391 -2.33 -18.14 20.81
CA LEU A 391 -0.95 -17.83 21.16
C LEU A 391 -0.57 -16.40 20.76
N VAL A 392 -0.90 -15.97 19.55
CA VAL A 392 -0.59 -14.59 19.07
C VAL A 392 -1.32 -13.55 19.92
N LEU A 393 -2.59 -13.77 20.24
CA LEU A 393 -3.37 -12.88 21.11
C LEU A 393 -2.78 -12.80 22.52
N ILE A 394 -2.44 -13.94 23.13
CA ILE A 394 -1.83 -13.99 24.46
C ILE A 394 -0.49 -13.28 24.45
N LEU A 395 0.39 -13.57 23.49
CA LEU A 395 1.72 -12.96 23.44
C LEU A 395 1.65 -11.43 23.28
N ALA A 396 0.71 -10.93 22.47
CA ALA A 396 0.56 -9.50 22.25
C ALA A 396 -0.08 -8.77 23.45
N TYR A 397 -1.09 -9.36 24.11
CA TYR A 397 -1.79 -8.70 25.22
C TYR A 397 -1.20 -9.00 26.60
N ALA A 398 -0.39 -10.05 26.76
CA ALA A 398 0.19 -10.43 28.06
C ALA A 398 0.96 -9.30 28.75
N PRO A 399 1.79 -8.48 28.06
CA PRO A 399 2.50 -7.37 28.71
C PRO A 399 1.56 -6.28 29.25
N TYR A 400 0.37 -6.17 28.65
CA TYR A 400 -0.60 -5.12 28.92
C TYR A 400 -1.82 -5.64 29.70
N TRP A 401 -1.79 -6.88 30.17
CA TRP A 401 -2.91 -7.49 30.87
C TRP A 401 -2.95 -7.02 32.33
N SER A 402 -3.97 -6.24 32.69
CA SER A 402 -4.19 -5.80 34.08
C SER A 402 -5.54 -6.24 34.63
N GLY A 403 -5.98 -7.46 34.29
CA GLY A 403 -7.06 -8.14 35.01
C GLY A 403 -8.49 -7.67 34.73
N TRP A 404 -8.75 -6.92 33.65
CA TRP A 404 -10.12 -6.43 33.34
C TRP A 404 -11.11 -7.52 32.91
N GLY A 405 -10.65 -8.78 32.78
CA GLY A 405 -11.47 -9.91 32.33
C GLY A 405 -12.04 -9.73 30.92
N LEU A 406 -13.02 -10.55 30.56
CA LEU A 406 -13.73 -10.47 29.27
C LEU A 406 -14.56 -9.18 29.14
N ALA A 407 -15.08 -8.66 30.26
CA ALA A 407 -15.89 -7.45 30.27
C ALA A 407 -15.10 -6.22 29.83
N GLY A 408 -13.87 -6.02 30.32
CA GLY A 408 -13.00 -4.92 29.90
C GLY A 408 -12.57 -5.00 28.44
N LEU A 409 -12.42 -6.22 27.91
CA LEU A 409 -12.11 -6.43 26.49
C LEU A 409 -13.31 -6.05 25.61
N LEU A 410 -14.53 -6.42 26.03
CA LEU A 410 -15.77 -6.05 25.35
C LEU A 410 -16.01 -4.54 25.38
N THR A 411 -15.77 -3.86 26.51
CA THR A 411 -15.89 -2.39 26.57
C THR A 411 -14.87 -1.71 25.68
N SER A 412 -13.64 -2.23 25.63
CA SER A 412 -12.60 -1.72 24.72
C SER A 412 -13.00 -1.89 23.26
N MET A 413 -13.53 -3.06 22.87
CA MET A 413 -14.04 -3.29 21.52
C MET A 413 -15.24 -2.39 21.20
N GLN A 414 -16.16 -2.21 22.14
CA GLN A 414 -17.28 -1.29 21.97
C GLN A 414 -16.80 0.13 21.71
N GLN A 415 -15.85 0.66 22.48
CA GLN A 415 -15.32 2.02 22.26
C GLN A 415 -14.60 2.19 20.92
N VAL A 416 -13.98 1.14 20.39
CA VAL A 416 -13.33 1.16 19.07
C VAL A 416 -14.37 1.27 17.94
N PHE A 417 -15.44 0.48 18.00
CA PHE A 417 -16.45 0.40 16.92
C PHE A 417 -17.62 1.38 17.09
N LEU A 418 -17.91 1.76 18.33
CA LEU A 418 -18.97 2.67 18.75
C LEU A 418 -18.31 3.75 19.60
N GLN A 419 -17.73 4.74 18.93
CA GLN A 419 -17.15 5.89 19.62
C GLN A 419 -18.27 6.76 20.22
N ASP A 420 -18.23 6.97 21.54
CA ASP A 420 -19.17 7.87 22.23
C ASP A 420 -18.94 9.34 21.86
N ASN A 421 -17.74 9.68 21.39
CA ASN A 421 -17.36 11.02 20.96
C ASN A 421 -16.85 11.01 19.51
N ALA A 422 -17.62 11.66 18.64
CA ALA A 422 -17.30 11.90 17.23
C ALA A 422 -16.24 12.99 17.09
N ILE A 423 -14.97 12.66 17.36
CA ILE A 423 -13.88 13.66 17.32
C ILE A 423 -13.24 13.74 15.92
N ASN A 424 -13.27 12.64 15.15
CA ASN A 424 -12.69 12.52 13.80
C ASN A 424 -13.71 12.05 12.76
N SER A 425 -14.97 12.39 12.97
CA SER A 425 -16.08 11.97 12.11
C SER A 425 -16.43 13.06 11.08
N LEU A 426 -17.11 12.67 10.00
CA LEU A 426 -17.55 13.61 8.97
C LEU A 426 -18.44 14.72 9.60
N ASP A 427 -19.18 14.38 10.64
CA ASP A 427 -19.98 15.25 11.50
C ASP A 427 -19.13 16.29 12.26
N ALA A 428 -17.99 15.95 12.85
CA ALA A 428 -17.07 16.95 13.42
C ALA A 428 -16.52 17.91 12.35
N ALA A 429 -16.30 17.41 11.14
CA ALA A 429 -15.89 18.22 9.99
C ALA A 429 -17.04 19.09 9.42
N LEU A 430 -18.27 18.57 9.39
CA LEU A 430 -19.48 19.27 8.93
C LEU A 430 -19.94 20.33 9.93
N ILE A 431 -19.82 20.09 11.23
CA ILE A 431 -20.10 21.09 12.29
C ILE A 431 -19.11 22.26 12.20
N LYS A 432 -17.87 22.01 11.77
CA LYS A 432 -16.84 23.04 11.56
C LYS A 432 -16.88 23.68 10.16
N LEU A 433 -17.68 23.15 9.24
CA LEU A 433 -17.86 23.77 7.93
C LEU A 433 -18.74 25.02 8.07
N PRO A 434 -18.38 26.15 7.44
CA PRO A 434 -19.16 27.39 7.51
C PRO A 434 -20.47 27.34 6.71
N VAL A 435 -20.96 26.14 6.37
CA VAL A 435 -22.14 25.90 5.55
C VAL A 435 -23.19 25.21 6.41
N THR A 436 -24.33 25.87 6.64
CA THR A 436 -25.45 25.29 7.37
C THR A 436 -26.13 24.23 6.50
N LEU A 437 -26.11 22.97 6.95
CA LEU A 437 -26.82 21.89 6.28
C LEU A 437 -28.35 22.14 6.33
N PRO A 438 -29.10 21.83 5.26
CA PRO A 438 -30.57 21.86 5.29
C PRO A 438 -31.13 20.98 6.43
N PRO A 439 -32.28 21.32 7.05
CA PRO A 439 -32.84 20.58 8.20
C PRO A 439 -33.05 19.09 7.95
N VAL A 440 -33.29 18.70 6.69
CA VAL A 440 -33.45 17.31 6.24
C VAL A 440 -32.19 16.47 6.46
N PHE A 441 -31.00 17.10 6.56
CA PHE A 441 -29.72 16.43 6.79
C PHE A 441 -29.22 16.58 8.23
N ALA A 442 -29.96 17.26 9.13
CA ALA A 442 -29.54 17.46 10.52
C ALA A 442 -29.41 16.14 11.30
N TRP A 443 -30.12 15.09 10.90
CA TRP A 443 -30.00 13.76 11.52
C TRP A 443 -28.63 13.09 11.25
N LEU A 444 -27.91 13.47 10.19
CA LEU A 444 -26.55 12.98 9.89
C LEU A 444 -25.50 13.54 10.87
N VAL A 445 -25.84 14.57 11.65
CA VAL A 445 -24.95 15.25 12.59
C VAL A 445 -24.93 14.56 13.98
N VAL A 446 -25.65 13.45 14.14
CA VAL A 446 -25.66 12.66 15.38
C VAL A 446 -24.59 11.56 15.30
N PRO A 447 -23.62 11.49 16.25
CA PRO A 447 -22.46 10.59 16.20
C PRO A 447 -22.79 9.12 15.99
N HIS A 448 -23.89 8.65 16.61
CA HIS A 448 -24.32 7.26 16.52
C HIS A 448 -24.77 6.87 15.10
N HIS A 449 -25.41 7.77 14.35
CA HIS A 449 -25.82 7.49 12.97
C HIS A 449 -24.61 7.33 12.04
N TRP A 450 -23.51 8.03 12.29
CA TRP A 450 -22.27 7.85 11.53
C TRP A 450 -21.62 6.49 11.78
N THR A 451 -21.56 6.04 13.04
CA THR A 451 -21.05 4.69 13.34
C THR A 451 -21.87 3.59 12.66
N ILE A 452 -23.20 3.74 12.63
CA ILE A 452 -24.10 2.83 11.89
C ILE A 452 -23.83 2.90 10.39
N PHE A 453 -23.66 4.10 9.83
CA PHE A 453 -23.38 4.29 8.41
C PHE A 453 -22.04 3.67 8.00
N VAL A 454 -20.98 3.87 8.78
CA VAL A 454 -19.67 3.23 8.58
C VAL A 454 -19.78 1.71 8.71
N ALA A 455 -20.51 1.21 9.69
CA ALA A 455 -20.74 -0.23 9.85
C ALA A 455 -21.52 -0.83 8.68
N ILE A 456 -22.52 -0.13 8.14
CA ILE A 456 -23.27 -0.54 6.95
C ILE A 456 -22.36 -0.54 5.72
N ILE A 457 -21.55 0.51 5.51
CA ILE A 457 -20.60 0.58 4.40
C ILE A 457 -19.58 -0.54 4.52
N ALA A 458 -18.97 -0.70 5.69
CA ALA A 458 -18.01 -1.77 5.95
C ALA A 458 -18.63 -3.15 5.72
N GLY A 459 -19.81 -3.41 6.28
CA GLY A 459 -20.55 -4.65 6.09
C GLY A 459 -20.89 -4.90 4.62
N SER A 460 -21.31 -3.87 3.88
CA SER A 460 -21.60 -3.95 2.46
C SER A 460 -20.34 -4.22 1.63
N LEU A 461 -19.21 -3.59 1.97
CA LEU A 461 -17.92 -3.83 1.32
C LEU A 461 -17.38 -5.24 1.64
N LEU A 462 -17.60 -5.75 2.84
CA LEU A 462 -17.24 -7.12 3.22
C LEU A 462 -18.11 -8.15 2.53
N LEU A 463 -19.43 -7.94 2.50
CA LEU A 463 -20.34 -8.82 1.77
C LEU A 463 -20.02 -8.81 0.29
N LEU A 464 -19.74 -7.63 -0.28
CA LEU A 464 -19.24 -7.51 -1.65
C LEU A 464 -17.89 -8.20 -1.80
N GLY A 465 -16.97 -8.09 -0.84
CA GLY A 465 -15.66 -8.72 -0.88
C GLY A 465 -15.70 -10.25 -0.78
N CYS A 466 -16.56 -10.80 0.08
CA CYS A 466 -16.83 -12.23 0.21
C CYS A 466 -17.55 -12.75 -1.04
N TRP A 467 -18.57 -12.03 -1.51
CA TRP A 467 -19.24 -12.31 -2.77
C TRP A 467 -18.25 -12.27 -3.93
N LEU A 468 -17.37 -11.26 -3.98
CA LEU A 468 -16.32 -11.16 -4.98
C LEU A 468 -15.40 -12.37 -4.85
N ALA A 469 -14.91 -12.74 -3.66
CA ALA A 469 -14.05 -13.90 -3.45
C ALA A 469 -14.68 -15.26 -3.79
N ASP A 470 -16.01 -15.33 -3.85
CA ASP A 470 -16.78 -16.53 -4.20
C ASP A 470 -17.30 -16.53 -5.66
N THR A 471 -17.59 -15.37 -6.26
CA THR A 471 -18.12 -15.23 -7.64
C THR A 471 -17.07 -14.85 -8.66
N VAL A 472 -16.18 -13.93 -8.29
CA VAL A 472 -14.88 -13.80 -8.92
C VAL A 472 -14.07 -14.84 -8.20
N GLU A 473 -13.92 -16.04 -8.78
CA GLU A 473 -12.70 -16.81 -8.51
C GLU A 473 -11.60 -15.79 -8.32
N LEU A 474 -10.99 -15.75 -7.15
CA LEU A 474 -9.84 -14.89 -6.93
C LEU A 474 -8.87 -15.33 -8.04
N VAL A 475 -8.84 -14.62 -9.19
CA VAL A 475 -8.68 -15.24 -10.53
C VAL A 475 -7.34 -15.97 -10.69
N VAL A 476 -6.45 -15.86 -9.71
CA VAL A 476 -5.27 -16.72 -9.52
C VAL A 476 -4.93 -16.89 -8.01
N LEU A 477 -5.85 -17.37 -7.15
CA LEU A 477 -5.46 -18.03 -5.88
C LEU A 477 -5.39 -19.57 -5.99
N PHE A 478 -5.25 -20.06 -7.23
CA PHE A 478 -4.39 -21.17 -7.61
C PHE A 478 -3.61 -20.78 -8.87
#